data_AF-A0A816NT42-F1
#
_entry.id   AF-A0A816NT42-F1
#
_cell.length_a   1.000
_cell.length_b   1.000
_cell.length_c   1.000
_cell.angle_alpha   90.00
_cell.angle_beta   90.00
_cell.angle_gamma   90.00
#
_symmetry.space_group_name_H-M   'P 1'
#
loop_
_entity.id
_entity.type
_entity.pdbx_description
1 polymer ?
#
loop_
_entity_poly.entity_id
_entity_poly.type
_entity_poly.pdbx_seq_one_letter_code
_entity_poly.pdbx_strand_id
1 'polypeptide(L)'
;GCTVNNGGCGANATCTYNATTNTVKCSCKGGYTNTGSSVNVVCTVNICANATWSQNGVTVAGGNGAGGATNQLNLPYGLFVDDDQTVVIADVWNHRIMQWKNGDTTNGQVVAGGNGAGKGLNQLNQPSDVLIDKETDILIICDFANQRVVRWSRRSGTTQGEILIGSIACWGLAMDEQRNLYVGDS
;
A
#
# COMPACT_ATOMS: atom_id res chain seq x y z
N GLY A 1 -0.30 27.60 39.61
CA GLY A 1 -0.33 27.25 38.17
C GLY A 1 0.60 28.19 37.42
N CYS A 2 1.19 27.75 36.31
CA CYS A 2 2.07 28.59 35.50
C CYS A 2 1.22 29.59 34.71
N THR A 3 1.26 30.88 35.04
CA THR A 3 0.32 31.89 34.51
C THR A 3 0.92 32.78 33.41
N VAL A 4 2.24 32.79 33.24
CA VAL A 4 2.93 33.66 32.27
C VAL A 4 3.88 32.83 31.41
N ASN A 5 3.79 33.00 30.08
CA ASN A 5 4.59 32.30 29.07
C ASN A 5 4.73 30.78 29.30
N ASN A 6 3.65 30.11 29.72
CA ASN A 6 3.63 28.67 30.06
C ASN A 6 4.77 28.26 31.02
N GLY A 7 5.19 29.15 31.93
CA GLY A 7 6.32 28.91 32.84
C GLY A 7 7.68 28.74 32.14
N GLY A 8 7.83 29.21 30.90
CA GLY A 8 9.02 29.01 30.07
C GLY A 8 9.03 27.70 29.27
N CYS A 9 7.96 26.90 29.34
CA CYS A 9 7.84 25.66 28.57
C CYS A 9 7.44 25.92 27.10
N GLY A 10 8.02 25.17 26.16
CA GLY A 10 7.67 25.23 24.75
C GLY A 10 6.20 24.85 24.43
N ALA A 11 5.73 25.19 23.23
CA ALA A 11 4.31 25.06 22.84
C ALA A 11 3.73 23.64 22.92
N ASN A 12 4.57 22.61 22.74
CA ASN A 12 4.18 21.20 22.80
C ASN A 12 4.41 20.55 24.18
N ALA A 13 4.70 21.36 25.21
CA ALA A 13 4.90 20.90 26.58
C ALA A 13 3.82 21.42 27.54
N THR A 14 3.48 20.62 28.54
CA THR A 14 2.71 21.01 29.72
C THR A 14 3.62 21.52 30.83
N CYS A 15 3.20 22.58 31.51
CA CYS A 15 3.91 23.16 32.66
C CYS A 15 3.29 22.71 33.99
N THR A 16 4.14 22.38 34.96
CA THR A 16 3.78 22.15 36.36
C THR A 16 4.68 22.97 37.29
N TYR A 17 4.13 23.54 38.35
CA TYR A 17 4.88 24.35 39.33
C TYR A 17 4.89 23.65 40.69
N ASN A 18 6.08 23.45 41.25
CA ASN A 18 6.26 22.91 42.59
C ASN A 18 6.55 24.06 43.56
N ALA A 19 5.60 24.32 44.47
CA ALA A 19 5.70 25.41 45.44
C ALA A 19 6.73 25.15 46.55
N THR A 20 7.03 23.88 46.87
CA THR A 20 7.98 23.50 47.92
C THR A 20 9.42 23.76 47.50
N THR A 21 9.73 23.48 46.24
CA THR A 21 11.07 23.71 45.68
C THR A 21 11.16 25.02 44.90
N ASN A 22 10.05 25.73 44.73
CA ASN A 22 9.93 26.92 43.89
C ASN A 22 10.46 26.69 42.46
N THR A 23 10.10 25.55 41.85
CA THR A 23 10.58 25.17 40.51
C THR A 23 9.44 24.93 39.51
N VAL A 24 9.73 25.19 38.24
CA VAL A 24 8.88 24.85 37.10
C VAL A 24 9.39 23.57 36.43
N LYS A 25 8.48 22.65 36.10
CA LYS A 25 8.77 21.43 35.34
C LYS A 25 7.94 21.38 34.07
N CYS A 26 8.62 21.22 32.94
CA CYS A 26 8.02 21.00 31.63
C CYS A 26 7.96 19.50 31.31
N SER A 27 6.91 19.03 30.65
CA SER A 27 6.78 17.65 30.17
C SER A 27 6.01 17.62 28.85
N CYS A 28 6.35 16.72 27.93
CA CYS A 28 5.70 16.72 26.61
C CYS A 28 4.23 16.31 26.68
N LYS A 29 3.39 16.95 25.87
CA LYS A 29 2.01 16.54 25.64
C LYS A 29 1.97 15.15 24.99
N GLY A 30 0.85 14.44 25.11
CA GLY A 30 0.66 13.15 24.44
C GLY A 30 0.92 13.24 22.93
N GLY A 31 1.63 12.27 22.37
CA GLY A 31 2.06 12.27 20.96
C GLY A 31 3.39 12.98 20.69
N TYR A 32 3.99 13.64 21.70
CA TYR A 32 5.30 14.27 21.60
C TYR A 32 6.31 13.61 22.53
N THR A 33 7.56 13.51 22.06
CA THR A 33 8.69 12.95 22.83
C THR A 33 9.68 14.06 23.15
N ASN A 34 10.27 14.03 24.36
CA ASN A 34 11.34 14.96 24.70
C ASN A 34 12.65 14.52 24.01
N THR A 35 13.14 15.32 23.08
CA THR A 35 14.42 15.12 22.39
C THR A 35 15.53 16.05 22.88
N GLY A 36 15.23 16.89 23.88
CA GLY A 36 16.19 17.79 24.51
C GLY A 36 16.72 17.24 25.84
N SER A 37 17.35 18.10 26.64
CA SER A 37 17.86 17.73 27.96
C SER A 37 16.78 17.86 29.06
N SER A 38 17.10 17.46 30.29
CA SER A 38 16.20 17.59 31.44
C SER A 38 15.87 19.05 31.80
N VAL A 39 16.73 19.99 31.40
CA VAL A 39 16.57 21.44 31.60
C VAL A 39 16.08 22.16 30.34
N ASN A 40 16.29 21.59 29.15
CA ASN A 40 15.77 22.13 27.89
C ASN A 40 14.85 21.10 27.23
N VAL A 41 13.58 21.13 27.61
CA VAL A 41 12.56 20.21 27.10
C VAL A 41 12.16 20.61 25.68
N VAL A 42 12.54 19.78 24.71
CA VAL A 42 12.24 19.96 23.29
C VAL A 42 11.26 18.88 22.88
N CYS A 43 9.98 19.23 22.76
CA CYS A 43 8.91 18.29 22.45
C CYS A 43 8.64 18.24 20.95
N THR A 44 9.10 17.16 20.32
CA THR A 44 8.92 16.90 18.88
C THR A 44 8.08 15.65 18.67
N VAL A 45 7.44 15.56 17.51
CA VAL A 45 6.80 14.32 17.08
C VAL A 45 7.88 13.44 16.49
N ASN A 46 8.11 12.27 17.08
CA ASN A 46 8.94 11.25 16.45
C ASN A 46 8.02 10.20 15.82
N ILE A 47 7.60 10.49 14.58
CA ILE A 47 6.70 9.61 13.81
C ILE A 47 7.35 8.22 13.64
N CYS A 48 8.67 8.17 13.51
CA CYS A 48 9.42 6.93 13.30
C CYS A 48 9.65 6.11 14.58
N ALA A 49 9.70 6.73 15.75
CA ALA A 49 9.92 6.00 17.02
C ALA A 49 8.75 5.08 17.39
N ASN A 50 7.55 5.38 16.90
CA ASN A 50 6.36 4.56 17.13
C ASN A 50 5.91 3.83 15.85
N ALA A 51 6.73 3.85 14.79
CA ALA A 51 6.41 3.09 13.59
C ALA A 51 6.44 1.60 13.92
N THR A 52 5.32 0.92 13.66
CA THR A 52 5.19 -0.53 13.83
C THR A 52 5.57 -1.30 12.57
N TRP A 53 5.78 -0.61 11.44
CA TRP A 53 6.22 -1.19 10.17
C TRP A 53 7.75 -1.22 10.05
N SER A 54 8.25 -2.20 9.29
CA SER A 54 9.68 -2.31 8.96
C SER A 54 10.17 -1.06 8.24
N GLN A 55 11.34 -0.56 8.62
CA GLN A 55 12.01 0.57 7.96
C GLN A 55 12.98 0.13 6.85
N ASN A 56 13.18 -1.18 6.69
CA ASN A 56 13.99 -1.76 5.63
C ASN A 56 13.10 -2.46 4.60
N GLY A 57 13.33 -2.15 3.32
CA GLY A 57 12.70 -2.83 2.21
C GLY A 57 13.40 -4.15 1.87
N VAL A 58 12.61 -5.16 1.50
CA VAL A 58 13.10 -6.44 0.97
C VAL A 58 12.36 -6.76 -0.33
N THR A 59 13.05 -7.38 -1.26
CA THR A 59 12.43 -7.86 -2.51
C THR A 59 11.67 -9.15 -2.21
N VAL A 60 10.37 -9.15 -2.50
CA VAL A 60 9.47 -10.30 -2.25
C VAL A 60 8.87 -10.92 -3.52
N ALA A 61 9.06 -10.26 -4.66
CA ALA A 61 8.64 -10.70 -5.99
C ALA A 61 9.52 -9.99 -7.04
N GLY A 62 9.84 -10.67 -8.15
CA GLY A 62 10.73 -10.13 -9.17
C GLY A 62 12.18 -9.97 -8.68
N GLY A 63 12.83 -8.84 -9.00
CA GLY A 63 14.21 -8.56 -8.62
C GLY A 63 15.29 -9.13 -9.56
N ASN A 64 14.90 -9.83 -10.63
CA ASN A 64 15.81 -10.44 -11.59
C ASN A 64 15.96 -9.61 -12.88
N GLY A 65 15.92 -8.28 -12.75
CA GLY A 65 15.92 -7.34 -13.87
C GLY A 65 14.56 -7.18 -14.55
N ALA A 66 14.46 -6.17 -15.42
CA ALA A 66 13.25 -5.92 -16.19
C ALA A 66 13.13 -6.92 -17.35
N GLY A 67 11.97 -7.55 -17.51
CA GLY A 67 11.74 -8.51 -18.59
C GLY A 67 10.43 -9.27 -18.48
N GLY A 68 10.21 -10.21 -19.42
CA GLY A 68 8.96 -10.97 -19.56
C GLY A 68 8.98 -12.36 -18.94
N ALA A 69 10.10 -12.81 -18.36
CA ALA A 69 10.16 -14.11 -17.69
C ALA A 69 9.27 -14.16 -16.43
N THR A 70 8.98 -15.36 -15.94
CA THR A 70 8.13 -15.56 -14.75
C THR A 70 8.78 -15.10 -13.44
N ASN A 71 10.10 -14.90 -13.43
CA ASN A 71 10.85 -14.32 -12.32
C ASN A 71 11.17 -12.83 -12.53
N GLN A 72 10.63 -12.21 -13.58
CA GLN A 72 10.85 -10.81 -13.96
C GLN A 72 9.53 -10.03 -13.98
N LEU A 73 9.65 -8.72 -13.82
CA LEU A 73 8.57 -7.76 -13.94
C LEU A 73 9.04 -6.65 -14.89
N ASN A 74 8.13 -5.96 -15.56
CA ASN A 74 8.42 -4.83 -16.42
C ASN A 74 7.50 -3.65 -16.08
N LEU A 75 8.08 -2.67 -15.37
CA LEU A 75 7.40 -1.48 -14.86
C LEU A 75 6.09 -1.83 -14.09
N PRO A 76 6.20 -2.64 -13.01
CA PRO A 76 5.04 -3.00 -12.20
C PRO A 76 4.49 -1.79 -11.44
N TYR A 77 3.16 -1.61 -11.40
CA TYR A 77 2.50 -0.48 -10.72
C TYR A 77 1.77 -0.94 -9.45
N GLY A 78 0.50 -1.32 -9.56
CA GLY A 78 -0.31 -1.76 -8.43
C GLY A 78 0.03 -3.18 -7.96
N LEU A 79 -0.16 -3.42 -6.67
CA LEU A 79 -0.01 -4.73 -6.05
C LEU A 79 -0.98 -4.90 -4.89
N PHE A 80 -1.31 -6.15 -4.60
CA PHE A 80 -2.10 -6.53 -3.43
C PHE A 80 -1.46 -7.72 -2.73
N VAL A 81 -1.50 -7.70 -1.39
CA VAL A 81 -1.00 -8.78 -0.54
C VAL A 81 -2.15 -9.35 0.26
N ASP A 82 -2.39 -10.65 0.09
CA ASP A 82 -3.39 -11.42 0.84
C ASP A 82 -2.82 -11.85 2.22
N ASP A 83 -3.69 -12.23 3.15
CA ASP A 83 -3.36 -12.71 4.50
C ASP A 83 -2.58 -14.03 4.44
N ASP A 84 -2.82 -14.83 3.39
CA ASP A 84 -2.04 -16.02 3.05
C ASP A 84 -0.66 -15.70 2.46
N GLN A 85 -0.24 -14.44 2.51
CA GLN A 85 1.03 -13.95 1.99
C GLN A 85 1.18 -14.20 0.49
N THR A 86 0.06 -14.16 -0.23
CA THR A 86 0.06 -14.16 -1.70
C THR A 86 0.19 -12.73 -2.19
N VAL A 87 1.18 -12.48 -3.05
CA VAL A 87 1.42 -11.17 -3.65
C VAL A 87 0.96 -11.23 -5.11
N VAL A 88 0.00 -10.39 -5.48
CA VAL A 88 -0.40 -10.17 -6.88
C VAL A 88 0.05 -8.79 -7.34
N ILE A 89 0.56 -8.72 -8.56
CA ILE A 89 1.19 -7.51 -9.10
C ILE A 89 0.69 -7.26 -10.51
N ALA A 90 0.32 -6.02 -10.79
CA ALA A 90 0.05 -5.53 -12.14
C ALA A 90 1.37 -5.26 -12.86
N ASP A 91 1.75 -6.17 -13.76
CA ASP A 91 2.97 -6.11 -14.57
C ASP A 91 2.64 -5.38 -15.89
N VAL A 92 2.58 -4.05 -15.77
CA VAL A 92 1.94 -3.12 -16.73
C VAL A 92 2.44 -3.33 -18.16
N TRP A 93 3.76 -3.32 -18.35
CA TRP A 93 4.37 -3.36 -19.68
C TRP A 93 4.52 -4.77 -20.25
N ASN A 94 4.23 -5.79 -19.44
CA ASN A 94 4.02 -7.16 -19.92
C ASN A 94 2.54 -7.50 -20.08
N HIS A 95 1.63 -6.56 -19.80
CA HIS A 95 0.18 -6.69 -19.98
C HIS A 95 -0.41 -7.94 -19.31
N ARG A 96 -0.01 -8.15 -18.05
CA ARG A 96 -0.37 -9.32 -17.27
C ARG A 96 -0.48 -8.99 -15.79
N ILE A 97 -1.18 -9.85 -15.07
CA ILE A 97 -1.13 -9.92 -13.61
C ILE A 97 -0.31 -11.14 -13.24
N MET A 98 0.64 -10.93 -12.34
CA MET A 98 1.51 -11.98 -11.83
C MET A 98 1.22 -12.26 -10.36
N GLN A 99 1.40 -13.51 -9.94
CA GLN A 99 1.23 -13.95 -8.55
C GLN A 99 2.50 -14.63 -8.04
N TRP A 100 2.87 -14.34 -6.79
CA TRP A 100 3.94 -15.00 -6.04
C TRP A 100 3.50 -15.35 -4.62
N LYS A 101 4.20 -16.31 -4.00
CA LYS A 101 4.27 -16.37 -2.54
C LYS A 101 5.24 -15.30 -2.05
N ASN A 102 4.93 -14.66 -0.92
CA ASN A 102 5.79 -13.67 -0.30
C ASN A 102 7.21 -14.23 -0.08
N GLY A 103 8.21 -13.48 -0.54
CA GLY A 103 9.61 -13.85 -0.45
C GLY A 103 10.11 -14.75 -1.58
N ASP A 104 9.22 -15.25 -2.45
CA ASP A 104 9.62 -16.00 -3.64
C ASP A 104 9.94 -15.05 -4.79
N THR A 105 11.21 -14.96 -5.15
CA THR A 105 11.68 -14.11 -6.26
C THR A 105 11.83 -14.87 -7.57
N THR A 106 11.51 -16.17 -7.61
CA THR A 106 11.85 -17.05 -8.74
C THR A 106 10.65 -17.73 -9.39
N ASN A 107 9.57 -18.03 -8.65
CA ASN A 107 8.47 -18.85 -9.15
C ASN A 107 7.15 -18.07 -9.37
N GLY A 108 7.22 -16.98 -10.12
CA GLY A 108 6.02 -16.21 -10.45
C GLY A 108 5.09 -16.93 -11.40
N GLN A 109 3.79 -16.69 -11.26
CA GLN A 109 2.75 -17.28 -12.10
C GLN A 109 1.93 -16.19 -12.77
N VAL A 110 1.68 -16.32 -14.06
CA VAL A 110 0.70 -15.46 -14.75
C VAL A 110 -0.69 -15.91 -14.32
N VAL A 111 -1.41 -15.04 -13.61
CA VAL A 111 -2.78 -15.31 -13.14
C VAL A 111 -3.82 -14.50 -13.90
N ALA A 112 -3.41 -13.43 -14.58
CA ALA A 112 -4.22 -12.80 -15.62
C ALA A 112 -3.43 -12.20 -16.79
N GLY A 113 -4.08 -12.02 -17.94
CA GLY A 113 -3.47 -11.49 -19.15
C GLY A 113 -2.36 -12.39 -19.72
N GLY A 114 -1.28 -11.77 -20.20
CA GLY A 114 -0.12 -12.50 -20.76
C GLY A 114 -0.28 -12.96 -22.22
N ASN A 115 -1.45 -12.73 -22.83
CA ASN A 115 -1.75 -13.05 -24.24
C ASN A 115 -1.51 -11.84 -25.18
N GLY A 116 -0.53 -11.01 -24.85
CA GLY A 116 -0.26 -9.73 -25.51
C GLY A 116 -1.23 -8.61 -25.12
N ALA A 117 -0.87 -7.38 -25.49
CA ALA A 117 -1.71 -6.21 -25.32
C ALA A 117 -2.98 -6.33 -26.18
N GLY A 118 -4.16 -6.09 -25.60
CA GLY A 118 -5.37 -6.02 -26.40
C GLY A 118 -6.66 -5.93 -25.60
N LYS A 119 -7.79 -5.83 -26.32
CA LYS A 119 -9.14 -5.67 -25.76
C LYS A 119 -9.90 -6.99 -25.58
N GLY A 120 -9.33 -8.12 -26.03
CA GLY A 120 -9.92 -9.44 -25.85
C GLY A 120 -10.17 -9.74 -24.37
N LEU A 121 -11.10 -10.66 -24.07
CA LEU A 121 -11.41 -11.03 -22.69
C LEU A 121 -10.26 -11.82 -22.04
N ASN A 122 -9.42 -12.48 -22.83
CA ASN A 122 -8.19 -13.14 -22.40
C ASN A 122 -6.95 -12.22 -22.47
N GLN A 123 -7.13 -10.94 -22.78
CA GLN A 123 -6.06 -9.95 -22.91
C GLN A 123 -6.26 -8.82 -21.89
N LEU A 124 -5.14 -8.21 -21.51
CA LEU A 124 -5.09 -6.96 -20.78
C LEU A 124 -4.30 -5.95 -21.61
N ASN A 125 -4.41 -4.68 -21.29
CA ASN A 125 -3.62 -3.63 -21.89
C ASN A 125 -3.24 -2.60 -20.81
N GLN A 126 -1.96 -2.64 -20.43
CA GLN A 126 -1.39 -1.82 -19.37
C GLN A 126 -2.23 -1.86 -18.08
N PRO A 127 -2.46 -3.03 -17.47
CA PRO A 127 -3.20 -3.09 -16.22
C PRO A 127 -2.45 -2.28 -15.16
N SER A 128 -3.11 -1.33 -14.52
CA SER A 128 -2.49 -0.38 -13.59
C SER A 128 -2.56 -0.85 -12.13
N ASP A 129 -3.60 -1.61 -11.78
CA ASP A 129 -3.84 -2.07 -10.43
C ASP A 129 -4.64 -3.38 -10.37
N VAL A 130 -4.54 -4.09 -9.25
CA VAL A 130 -5.22 -5.35 -9.00
C VAL A 130 -5.50 -5.55 -7.51
N LEU A 131 -6.65 -6.11 -7.17
CA LEU A 131 -6.95 -6.61 -5.83
C LEU A 131 -7.58 -8.01 -5.88
N ILE A 132 -7.60 -8.69 -4.74
CA ILE A 132 -8.25 -9.99 -4.55
C ILE A 132 -9.53 -9.79 -3.73
N ASP A 133 -10.68 -10.18 -4.28
CA ASP A 133 -11.88 -10.43 -3.49
C ASP A 133 -11.82 -11.85 -2.94
N LYS A 134 -11.38 -11.98 -1.69
CA LYS A 134 -11.11 -13.27 -1.05
C LYS A 134 -12.36 -14.12 -0.84
N GLU A 135 -13.51 -13.49 -0.59
CA GLU A 135 -14.73 -14.25 -0.32
C GLU A 135 -15.22 -14.98 -1.57
N THR A 136 -14.93 -14.44 -2.75
CA THR A 136 -15.33 -15.03 -4.03
C THR A 136 -14.19 -15.67 -4.82
N ASP A 137 -12.95 -15.50 -4.36
CA ASP A 137 -11.70 -15.93 -5.02
C ASP A 137 -11.54 -15.35 -6.44
N ILE A 138 -11.76 -14.04 -6.55
CA ILE A 138 -11.74 -13.29 -7.81
C ILE A 138 -10.66 -12.21 -7.77
N LEU A 139 -9.92 -12.05 -8.87
CA LEU A 139 -9.11 -10.88 -9.15
C LEU A 139 -10.00 -9.78 -9.72
N ILE A 140 -9.89 -8.56 -9.20
CA ILE A 140 -10.44 -7.36 -9.82
C ILE A 140 -9.26 -6.53 -10.34
N ILE A 141 -9.28 -6.22 -11.63
CA ILE A 141 -8.14 -5.68 -12.36
C ILE A 141 -8.55 -4.39 -13.05
N CYS A 142 -7.72 -3.38 -12.85
CA CYS A 142 -7.81 -2.09 -13.48
C CYS A 142 -7.10 -2.17 -14.84
N ASP A 143 -7.85 -2.41 -15.91
CA ASP A 143 -7.32 -2.60 -17.27
C ASP A 143 -7.25 -1.25 -18.00
N PHE A 144 -6.36 -0.39 -17.50
CA PHE A 144 -6.33 1.05 -17.72
C PHE A 144 -6.41 1.47 -19.20
N ALA A 145 -5.53 0.95 -20.07
CA ALA A 145 -5.52 1.39 -21.46
C ALA A 145 -6.74 0.89 -22.26
N ASN A 146 -7.46 -0.10 -21.73
CA ASN A 146 -8.74 -0.54 -22.26
C ASN A 146 -9.95 0.18 -21.63
N GLN A 147 -9.72 1.09 -20.68
CA GLN A 147 -10.74 1.89 -19.99
C GLN A 147 -11.85 1.04 -19.37
N ARG A 148 -11.44 0.01 -18.64
CA ARG A 148 -12.37 -0.93 -18.00
C ARG A 148 -11.78 -1.49 -16.71
N VAL A 149 -12.68 -1.93 -15.83
CA VAL A 149 -12.37 -2.86 -14.75
C VAL A 149 -12.86 -4.23 -15.17
N VAL A 150 -11.98 -5.23 -15.09
CA VAL A 150 -12.32 -6.63 -15.38
C VAL A 150 -12.18 -7.47 -14.12
N ARG A 151 -12.90 -8.59 -14.09
CA ARG A 151 -12.73 -9.62 -13.07
C ARG A 151 -12.26 -10.94 -13.68
N TRP A 152 -11.35 -11.63 -13.00
CA TRP A 152 -10.85 -12.96 -13.40
C TRP A 152 -10.99 -13.92 -12.23
N SER A 153 -11.52 -15.12 -12.47
CA SER A 153 -11.50 -16.18 -11.48
C SER A 153 -10.07 -16.66 -11.25
N ARG A 154 -9.68 -16.83 -9.99
CA ARG A 154 -8.37 -17.41 -9.61
C ARG A 154 -8.36 -18.94 -9.68
N ARG A 155 -9.53 -19.55 -9.92
CA ARG A 155 -9.66 -21.00 -10.06
C ARG A 155 -9.03 -21.49 -11.37
N SER A 156 -8.38 -22.64 -11.27
CA SER A 156 -7.71 -23.32 -12.39
C SER A 156 -8.63 -23.50 -13.59
N GLY A 157 -8.12 -23.23 -14.79
CA GLY A 157 -8.86 -23.39 -16.05
C GLY A 157 -9.57 -22.13 -16.56
N THR A 158 -9.56 -21.04 -15.79
CA THR A 158 -10.02 -19.73 -16.26
C THR A 158 -8.98 -19.12 -17.21
N THR A 159 -9.37 -18.81 -18.45
CA THR A 159 -8.46 -18.25 -19.47
C THR A 159 -8.84 -16.86 -19.95
N GLN A 160 -9.96 -16.33 -19.46
CA GLN A 160 -10.49 -15.02 -19.83
C GLN A 160 -11.25 -14.39 -18.66
N GLY A 161 -11.39 -13.08 -18.70
CA GLY A 161 -12.15 -12.31 -17.76
C GLY A 161 -13.52 -11.90 -18.23
N GLU A 162 -14.15 -11.14 -17.35
CA GLU A 162 -15.43 -10.50 -17.59
C GLU A 162 -15.29 -9.01 -17.30
N ILE A 163 -15.96 -8.18 -18.10
CA ILE A 163 -16.00 -6.74 -17.85
C ILE A 163 -16.93 -6.51 -16.67
N LEU A 164 -16.39 -5.95 -15.59
CA LEU A 164 -17.15 -5.56 -14.41
C LEU A 164 -17.68 -4.13 -14.55
N ILE A 165 -16.83 -3.22 -15.05
CA ILE A 165 -17.15 -1.82 -15.29
C ILE A 165 -16.50 -1.42 -16.62
N GLY A 166 -17.26 -0.81 -17.53
CA GLY A 166 -16.74 -0.28 -18.79
C GLY A 166 -16.68 1.25 -18.80
N SER A 167 -15.93 1.81 -19.74
CA SER A 167 -15.84 3.27 -19.96
C SER A 167 -15.38 4.05 -18.73
N ILE A 168 -14.33 3.55 -18.08
CA ILE A 168 -13.72 4.15 -16.88
C ILE A 168 -12.21 4.22 -17.03
N ALA A 169 -11.60 5.38 -16.80
CA ALA A 169 -10.14 5.57 -16.82
C ALA A 169 -9.56 5.16 -15.47
N CYS A 170 -9.68 3.86 -15.17
CA CYS A 170 -9.26 3.29 -13.91
C CYS A 170 -7.73 3.40 -13.71
N TRP A 171 -7.30 3.93 -12.57
CA TRP A 171 -5.90 3.96 -12.13
C TRP A 171 -5.61 3.16 -10.87
N GLY A 172 -6.60 3.05 -9.98
CA GLY A 172 -6.45 2.39 -8.68
C GLY A 172 -7.75 1.79 -8.21
N LEU A 173 -7.64 0.73 -7.41
CA LEU A 173 -8.74 -0.03 -6.87
C LEU A 173 -8.63 -0.10 -5.34
N ALA A 174 -9.78 -0.03 -4.67
CA ALA A 174 -9.89 -0.40 -3.26
C ALA A 174 -11.23 -1.07 -3.02
N MET A 175 -11.29 -1.96 -2.04
CA MET A 175 -12.53 -2.57 -1.59
C MET A 175 -12.62 -2.45 -0.08
N ASP A 176 -13.77 -2.01 0.43
CA ASP A 176 -14.01 -1.97 1.87
C ASP A 176 -14.56 -3.30 2.41
N GLU A 177 -14.69 -3.39 3.73
CA GLU A 177 -15.24 -4.56 4.43
C GLU A 177 -16.72 -4.85 4.09
N GLN A 178 -17.45 -3.86 3.55
CA GLN A 178 -18.82 -4.03 3.07
C GLN A 178 -18.87 -4.45 1.60
N ARG A 179 -17.71 -4.72 0.99
CA ARG A 179 -17.54 -5.12 -0.42
C ARG A 179 -17.94 -4.03 -1.41
N ASN A 180 -17.87 -2.76 -1.03
CA ASN A 180 -17.97 -1.67 -2.00
C ASN A 180 -16.65 -1.53 -2.75
N LEU A 181 -16.71 -1.58 -4.08
CA LEU A 181 -15.55 -1.35 -4.94
C LEU A 181 -15.40 0.15 -5.23
N TYR A 182 -14.25 0.70 -4.89
CA TYR A 182 -13.84 2.06 -5.20
C TYR A 182 -12.87 2.03 -6.36
N VAL A 183 -13.09 2.90 -7.34
CA VAL A 183 -12.24 3.03 -8.52
C VAL A 183 -11.78 4.48 -8.63
N GLY A 184 -10.46 4.68 -8.65
CA GLY A 184 -9.87 5.97 -9.00
C GLY A 184 -9.97 6.18 -10.50
N ASP A 185 -10.75 7.19 -10.91
CA ASP A 185 -11.03 7.53 -12.32
C ASP A 185 -10.50 8.94 -12.65
N SER A 186 -9.93 9.13 -13.85
CA SER A 186 -9.25 10.37 -14.27
C SER A 186 -9.88 11.03 -15.49
#